data_AF-A0A1S9D336-F1
#
_entry.id   AF-A0A1S9D336-F1
#
_cell.length_a   1.000
_cell.length_b   1.000
_cell.length_c   1.000
_cell.angle_alpha   90.00
_cell.angle_beta   90.00
_cell.angle_gamma   90.00
#
_symmetry.space_group_name_H-M   'P 1'
#
loop_
_entity.id
_entity.type
_entity.pdbx_description
1 polymer ?
#
loop_
_entity_poly.entity_id
_entity_poly.type
_entity_poly.pdbx_seq_one_letter_code
_entity_poly.pdbx_strand_id
1 'polypeptide(L)'
;MSITSLKLPDELKERIAALVEESGQSAHAFMVEAIARETERAELRRQFLEDARKAEGDVLRAGKVYDAEEVLDYLDAKAKDGDAKRPRAKTWQRSS
;
A
#
# COMPACT_ATOMS: atom_id res chain seq x y z
N MET A 1 -12.98 -6.94 25.16
CA MET A 1 -12.62 -7.58 23.87
C MET A 1 -13.68 -8.63 23.57
N SER A 2 -14.16 -8.71 22.32
CA SER A 2 -15.12 -9.71 21.86
C SER A 2 -14.41 -10.85 21.14
N ILE A 3 -14.81 -12.09 21.39
CA ILE A 3 -14.27 -13.25 20.67
C ILE A 3 -15.10 -13.44 19.40
N THR A 4 -14.43 -13.38 18.24
CA THR A 4 -15.03 -13.74 16.95
C THR A 4 -14.56 -15.13 16.57
N SER A 5 -15.51 -16.06 16.40
CA SER A 5 -15.19 -17.43 15.96
C SER A 5 -15.05 -17.49 14.44
N LEU A 6 -13.90 -17.94 13.97
CA LEU A 6 -13.58 -18.08 12.54
C LEU A 6 -13.50 -19.55 12.18
N LYS A 7 -14.28 -19.97 11.17
CA LYS A 7 -14.16 -21.32 10.60
C LYS A 7 -13.08 -21.31 9.53
N LEU A 8 -12.02 -22.08 9.77
CA LEU A 8 -10.94 -22.28 8.81
C LEU A 8 -11.10 -23.64 8.13
N PRO A 9 -10.87 -23.73 6.81
CA PRO A 9 -10.70 -25.01 6.14
C PRO A 9 -9.56 -25.81 6.79
N ASP A 10 -9.70 -27.14 6.83
CA ASP A 10 -8.73 -28.00 7.52
C ASP A 10 -7.33 -27.91 6.90
N GLU A 11 -7.26 -27.85 5.57
CA GLU A 11 -6.00 -27.64 4.84
C GLU A 11 -5.26 -26.36 5.29
N LEU A 12 -5.99 -25.28 5.56
CA LEU A 12 -5.37 -24.04 6.03
C LEU A 12 -4.86 -24.17 7.47
N LYS A 13 -5.57 -24.90 8.33
CA LYS A 13 -5.11 -25.16 9.71
C LYS A 13 -3.81 -25.95 9.72
N GLU A 14 -3.72 -27.00 8.90
CA GLU A 14 -2.51 -27.83 8.79
C GLU A 14 -1.31 -27.00 8.32
N ARG A 15 -1.50 -26.16 7.31
CA ARG A 15 -0.45 -25.25 6.83
C ARG A 15 0.00 -24.25 7.90
N ILE A 16 -0.94 -23.70 8.66
CA ILE A 16 -0.60 -22.80 9.77
C ILE A 16 0.17 -23.56 10.86
N ALA A 17 -0.28 -24.77 11.23
CA ALA A 17 0.38 -25.59 12.24
C ALA A 17 1.85 -25.85 11.86
N ALA A 18 2.11 -26.29 10.63
CA ALA A 18 3.47 -26.52 10.15
C ALA A 18 4.37 -25.25 10.19
N LEU A 19 3.83 -24.08 9.81
CA LEU A 19 4.60 -22.82 9.83
C LEU A 19 4.94 -22.35 11.26
N VAL A 20 4.04 -22.58 12.21
CA VAL A 20 4.24 -22.11 13.58
C VAL A 20 5.07 -23.07 14.44
N GLU A 21 5.13 -24.36 14.07
CA GLU A 21 6.01 -25.34 14.71
C GLU A 21 7.49 -24.93 14.65
N GLU A 22 7.95 -24.41 13.50
CA GLU A 22 9.35 -23.99 13.33
C GLU A 22 9.68 -22.67 14.04
N SER A 23 8.70 -21.78 14.18
CA SER A 23 8.90 -20.42 14.71
C SER A 23 8.64 -20.29 16.22
N GLY A 24 8.05 -21.31 16.85
CA GLY A 24 7.65 -21.27 18.27
C GLY A 24 6.46 -20.35 18.56
N GLN A 25 5.83 -19.81 17.53
CA GLN A 25 4.64 -18.97 17.63
C GLN A 25 3.39 -19.83 17.88
N SER A 26 2.36 -19.29 18.54
CA SER A 26 1.07 -19.98 18.58
C SER A 26 0.29 -19.76 17.29
N ALA A 27 -0.49 -20.77 16.85
CA ALA A 27 -1.38 -20.62 15.69
C ALA A 27 -2.34 -19.43 15.85
N HIS A 28 -2.84 -19.17 17.06
CA HIS A 28 -3.71 -18.01 17.33
C HIS A 28 -2.99 -16.68 17.09
N ALA A 29 -1.79 -16.51 17.65
CA ALA A 29 -1.00 -15.29 17.46
C ALA A 29 -0.69 -15.06 15.97
N PHE A 30 -0.29 -16.13 15.25
CA PHE A 30 -0.07 -16.07 13.80
C PHE A 30 -1.30 -15.59 13.02
N MET A 31 -2.49 -16.11 13.35
CA MET A 31 -3.72 -15.70 12.69
C MET A 31 -4.08 -14.24 12.98
N VAL A 32 -3.92 -13.79 14.22
CA VAL A 32 -4.19 -12.39 14.61
C VAL A 32 -3.25 -11.44 13.85
N GLU A 33 -1.95 -11.75 13.81
CA GLU A 33 -0.98 -10.95 13.07
C GLU A 33 -1.25 -10.95 11.55
N ALA A 34 -1.63 -12.09 10.98
CA ALA A 34 -2.00 -12.18 9.58
C ALA A 34 -3.22 -11.29 9.25
N ILE A 35 -4.24 -11.30 10.09
CA ILE A 35 -5.43 -10.44 9.93
C ILE A 35 -5.06 -8.97 10.09
N ALA A 36 -4.24 -8.63 11.08
CA ALA A 36 -3.80 -7.25 11.29
C ALA A 36 -3.04 -6.71 10.06
N ARG A 37 -2.08 -7.48 9.53
CA ARG A 37 -1.33 -7.13 8.32
C ARG A 37 -2.21 -6.98 7.09
N GLU A 38 -3.16 -7.88 6.88
CA GLU A 38 -4.06 -7.79 5.72
C GLU A 38 -5.03 -6.60 5.86
N THR A 39 -5.46 -6.28 7.09
CA THR A 39 -6.28 -5.10 7.37
C THR A 39 -5.53 -3.82 7.00
N GLU A 40 -4.30 -3.66 7.50
CA GLU A 40 -3.45 -2.51 7.18
C GLU A 40 -3.21 -2.39 5.67
N ARG A 41 -2.91 -3.50 5.00
CA ARG A 41 -2.73 -3.54 3.55
C ARG A 41 -3.99 -3.09 2.80
N ALA A 42 -5.17 -3.53 3.24
CA ALA A 42 -6.44 -3.15 2.63
C ALA A 42 -6.74 -1.65 2.83
N GLU A 43 -6.43 -1.11 4.00
CA GLU A 43 -6.56 0.32 4.30
C GLU A 43 -5.63 1.17 3.43
N LEU A 44 -4.35 0.81 3.33
CA LEU A 44 -3.37 1.47 2.47
C LEU A 44 -3.81 1.43 1.00
N ARG A 45 -4.33 0.29 0.54
CA ARG A 45 -4.86 0.17 -0.83
C ARG A 45 -6.06 1.08 -1.07
N ARG A 46 -6.98 1.18 -0.11
CA ARG A 46 -8.13 2.08 -0.21
C ARG A 46 -7.66 3.53 -0.28
N GLN A 47 -6.76 3.93 0.61
CA GLN A 47 -6.20 5.28 0.64
C GLN A 47 -5.51 5.63 -0.69
N PHE A 48 -4.68 4.72 -1.22
CA PHE A 48 -4.02 4.91 -2.52
C PHE A 48 -5.02 5.18 -3.66
N LEU A 49 -6.14 4.44 -3.70
CA LEU A 49 -7.17 4.64 -4.72
C LEU A 49 -7.93 5.95 -4.54
N GLU A 50 -8.17 6.38 -3.31
CA GLU A 50 -8.79 7.69 -3.01
C GLU A 50 -7.88 8.84 -3.44
N ASP A 51 -6.59 8.75 -3.13
CA ASP A 51 -5.59 9.73 -3.54
C ASP A 51 -5.44 9.81 -5.07
N ALA A 52 -5.46 8.66 -5.75
CA ALA A 52 -5.43 8.60 -7.21
C ALA A 52 -6.66 9.29 -7.84
N ARG A 53 -7.88 9.04 -7.32
CA ARG A 53 -9.10 9.72 -7.79
C ARG A 53 -9.05 11.22 -7.53
N LYS A 54 -8.53 11.64 -6.39
CA LYS A 54 -8.36 13.06 -6.06
C LYS A 54 -7.37 13.73 -7.03
N ALA A 55 -6.23 13.09 -7.28
CA ALA A 55 -5.23 13.57 -8.23
C ALA A 55 -5.81 13.68 -9.65
N GLU A 56 -6.59 12.68 -10.09
CA GLU A 56 -7.30 12.74 -11.38
C GLU A 56 -8.25 13.95 -11.44
N GLY A 57 -9.07 14.16 -10.41
CA GLY A 57 -9.95 15.34 -10.31
C GLY A 57 -9.19 16.67 -10.31
N ASP A 58 -8.01 16.73 -9.68
CA ASP A 58 -7.16 17.91 -9.69
C ASP A 58 -6.53 18.17 -11.06
N VAL A 59 -6.10 17.13 -11.77
CA VAL A 59 -5.62 17.23 -13.15
C VAL A 59 -6.72 17.72 -14.08
N LEU A 60 -7.93 17.16 -13.97
CA LEU A 60 -9.08 17.58 -14.79
C LEU A 60 -9.47 19.04 -14.55
N ARG A 61 -9.33 19.55 -13.32
CA ARG A 61 -9.67 20.95 -12.97
C ARG A 61 -8.55 21.94 -13.27
N ALA A 62 -7.32 21.63 -12.87
CA ALA A 62 -6.19 22.55 -12.91
C ALA A 62 -5.31 22.39 -14.15
N GLY A 63 -5.39 21.25 -14.85
CA GLY A 63 -4.59 20.95 -16.03
C GLY A 63 -3.09 20.90 -15.74
N LYS A 64 -2.67 20.61 -14.51
CA LYS A 64 -1.25 20.55 -14.11
C LYS A 64 -0.88 19.12 -13.72
N VAL A 65 0.17 18.59 -14.34
CA VAL A 65 0.71 17.25 -14.10
C VAL A 65 2.21 17.35 -13.83
N TYR A 66 2.76 16.35 -13.13
CA TYR A 66 4.20 16.19 -13.05
C TYR A 66 4.64 15.15 -14.08
N ASP A 67 5.85 15.32 -14.58
CA ASP A 67 6.49 14.32 -15.43
C ASP A 67 6.88 13.12 -14.57
N ALA A 68 6.52 11.91 -15.02
CA ALA A 68 6.73 10.70 -14.23
C ALA A 68 8.22 10.40 -14.04
N GLU A 69 9.05 10.61 -15.07
CA GLU A 69 10.50 10.38 -15.00
C GLU A 69 11.14 11.37 -14.03
N GLU A 70 10.79 12.66 -14.12
CA GLU A 70 11.33 13.68 -13.20
C GLU A 70 10.91 13.43 -11.73
N VAL A 71 9.73 12.86 -11.50
CA VAL A 71 9.28 12.49 -10.15
C VAL A 71 10.05 11.28 -9.63
N LEU A 72 10.23 10.24 -10.45
CA LEU A 72 10.98 9.05 -10.06
C LEU A 72 12.44 9.39 -9.75
N ASP A 73 13.11 10.17 -10.62
CA ASP A 73 14.48 10.64 -10.40
C ASP A 73 14.60 11.46 -9.11
N TYR A 74 13.63 12.33 -8.84
CA TYR A 74 13.59 13.09 -7.60
C TYR A 74 13.45 12.21 -6.35
N LEU A 75 12.59 11.20 -6.40
CA LEU A 75 12.38 10.28 -5.27
C LEU A 75 13.64 9.44 -5.00
N ASP A 76 14.28 8.94 -6.05
CA ASP A 76 15.52 8.18 -5.95
C ASP A 76 16.67 9.02 -5.39
N ALA A 77 16.85 10.25 -5.89
CA ALA A 77 17.86 11.17 -5.38
C ALA A 77 17.59 11.55 -3.92
N LYS A 78 16.32 11.79 -3.56
CA LYS A 78 15.93 12.12 -2.19
C LYS A 78 16.17 10.96 -1.22
N ALA A 79 15.95 9.73 -1.65
CA ALA A 79 16.18 8.54 -0.83
C ALA A 79 17.67 8.29 -0.54
N LYS A 80 18.56 8.68 -1.48
CA LYS A 80 20.02 8.50 -1.35
C LYS A 80 20.69 9.63 -0.58
N ASP A 81 20.41 10.87 -0.97
CA ASP A 81 21.22 12.03 -0.56
C ASP A 81 20.43 13.04 0.29
N GLY A 82 19.13 12.83 0.49
CA GLY A 82 18.24 13.67 1.31
C GLY A 82 17.92 15.05 0.72
N ASP A 83 18.76 15.56 -0.19
CA ASP A 83 18.64 16.87 -0.81
C ASP A 83 18.51 16.73 -2.33
N ALA A 84 17.27 16.81 -2.82
CA ALA A 84 16.95 16.69 -4.24
C ALA A 84 16.02 17.83 -4.66
N LYS A 85 16.19 18.31 -5.90
CA LYS A 85 15.35 19.38 -6.45
C LYS A 85 13.98 18.83 -6.83
N ARG A 86 12.93 19.37 -6.21
CA ARG A 86 11.55 18.95 -6.50
C ARG A 86 11.17 19.28 -7.97
N PRO A 87 10.53 18.35 -8.69
CA PRO A 87 10.08 18.57 -10.06
C PRO A 87 9.00 19.66 -10.11
N ARG A 88 8.88 20.31 -11.27
CA ARG A 88 7.90 21.40 -11.48
C ARG A 88 6.67 20.85 -12.20
N ALA A 89 5.50 21.28 -11.75
CA ALA A 89 4.25 20.94 -12.44
C ALA A 89 4.22 21.58 -13.84
N LYS A 90 3.95 20.78 -14.86
CA LYS A 90 3.80 21.16 -16.26
C LYS A 90 2.32 21.21 -16.64
N THR A 91 1.94 22.04 -17.60
CA THR A 91 0.57 22.10 -18.11
C THR A 91 0.30 20.87 -18.98
N TRP A 92 -0.74 20.11 -18.64
CA TRP A 92 -1.22 18.98 -19.41
C TRP A 92 -1.94 19.50 -20.67
N GLN A 93 -1.31 19.36 -21.83
CA GLN A 93 -1.97 19.61 -23.10
C GLN A 93 -2.75 18.36 -23.49
N ARG A 94 -4.06 18.40 -23.26
CA ARG A 94 -4.99 17.38 -23.72
C ARG A 94 -4.96 17.38 -25.25
N SER A 95 -4.30 16.40 -25.86
CA SER A 95 -4.40 16.18 -27.31
C SER A 95 -5.86 15.86 -27.62
N SER A 96 -6.51 16.78 -28.34
CA SER A 96 -7.90 16.69 -28.77
C SER A 96 -8.11 15.60 -29.82
#